data_AF-A0A5S9PAQ6-F1
#
_entry.id   AF-A0A5S9PAQ6-F1
#
_cell.length_a   1.000
_cell.length_b   1.000
_cell.length_c   1.000
_cell.angle_alpha   90.00
_cell.angle_beta   90.00
_cell.angle_gamma   90.00
#
_symmetry.space_group_name_H-M   'P 1'
#
loop_
_entity.id
_entity.type
_entity.pdbx_description
1 polymer ?
#
loop_
_entity_poly.entity_id
_entity_poly.type
_entity_poly.pdbx_seq_one_letter_code
_entity_poly.pdbx_strand_id
1 'polypeptide(L)'
;MQAVREMLLDVDVELEEYAFIISQARNPALTSEDRLKLVEAGVEAWKRLEAAHRQLEQHTCDVPTRPAVRRGRHPRPAMPVRVSG
;
A
#
# COMPACT_ATOMS: atom_id res chain seq x y z
N MET A 1 -7.17 5.44 -14.22
CA MET A 1 -5.80 4.93 -14.04
C MET A 1 -4.79 6.05 -13.79
N GLN A 2 -4.87 7.21 -14.46
CA GLN A 2 -3.95 8.34 -14.22
C GLN A 2 -4.00 8.89 -12.78
N ALA A 3 -5.19 9.10 -12.23
CA ALA A 3 -5.36 9.59 -10.85
C ALA A 3 -4.74 8.68 -9.78
N VAL A 4 -4.85 7.34 -9.92
CA VAL A 4 -4.22 6.39 -8.98
C VAL A 4 -2.70 6.44 -9.06
N ARG A 5 -2.14 6.66 -10.26
CA ARG A 5 -0.70 6.81 -10.44
C ARG A 5 -0.19 8.09 -9.79
N GLU A 6 -0.93 9.18 -9.89
CA GLU A 6 -0.62 10.45 -9.22
C GLU A 6 -0.66 10.27 -7.69
N MET A 7 -1.69 9.63 -7.13
CA MET A 7 -1.76 9.33 -5.69
C MET A 7 -0.63 8.44 -5.19
N LEU A 8 -0.20 7.44 -5.99
CA LEU A 8 0.95 6.60 -5.64
C LEU A 8 2.25 7.41 -5.64
N LEU A 9 2.42 8.34 -6.58
CA LEU A 9 3.57 9.25 -6.58
C LEU A 9 3.57 10.17 -5.36
N ASP A 10 2.41 10.67 -4.93
CA ASP A 10 2.29 11.49 -3.72
C ASP A 10 2.71 10.69 -2.47
N VAL A 11 2.30 9.41 -2.37
CA VAL A 11 2.75 8.52 -1.28
C VAL A 11 4.26 8.30 -1.32
N ASP A 12 4.85 8.07 -2.49
CA ASP A 12 6.29 7.87 -2.65
C ASP A 12 7.09 9.12 -2.22
N VAL A 13 6.64 10.31 -2.62
CA VAL A 13 7.27 11.59 -2.24
C VAL A 13 7.26 11.80 -0.72
N GLU A 14 6.11 11.57 -0.07
CA GLU A 14 6.00 11.76 1.38
C GLU A 14 6.82 10.71 2.16
N LEU A 15 6.95 9.48 1.64
CA LEU A 15 7.84 8.46 2.19
C LEU A 15 9.32 8.88 2.11
N GLU A 16 9.76 9.41 0.96
CA GLU A 16 11.13 9.88 0.77
C GLU A 16 11.44 11.05 1.72
N GLU A 17 10.52 12.00 1.87
CA GLU A 17 10.68 13.13 2.78
C GLU A 17 10.79 12.67 4.24
N TYR A 18 9.91 11.77 4.68
CA TYR A 18 9.96 11.21 6.03
C TYR A 18 11.27 10.45 6.31
N ALA A 19 11.71 9.62 5.36
CA ALA A 19 12.97 8.89 5.46
C ALA A 19 14.18 9.83 5.52
N PHE A 20 14.17 10.90 4.72
CA PHE A 20 15.20 11.93 4.74
C PHE A 20 15.29 12.61 6.11
N ILE A 21 14.17 13.03 6.69
CA ILE A 21 14.13 13.68 8.01
C ILE A 21 14.69 12.76 9.11
N ILE A 22 14.31 11.47 9.12
CA ILE A 22 14.87 10.50 10.07
C ILE A 22 16.38 10.36 9.89
N SER A 23 16.86 10.31 8.64
CA SER A 23 18.29 10.19 8.36
C SER A 23 19.08 11.38 8.91
N GLN A 24 18.53 12.59 8.77
CA GLN A 24 19.13 13.82 9.30
C GLN A 24 19.13 13.82 10.83
N ALA A 25 18.02 13.41 11.46
CA ALA A 25 17.88 13.38 12.92
C ALA A 25 18.87 12.42 13.62
N ARG A 26 19.39 11.42 12.89
CA ARG A 26 20.41 10.49 13.39
C ARG A 26 21.81 11.12 13.48
N ASN A 27 22.03 12.30 12.91
CA ASN A 27 23.33 12.95 12.93
C ASN A 27 23.75 13.28 14.40
N PRO A 28 24.88 12.73 14.89
CA PRO A 28 25.36 12.97 16.26
C PRO A 28 25.82 14.41 16.51
N ALA A 29 26.11 15.18 15.46
CA ALA A 29 26.55 16.57 15.58
C ALA A 29 25.40 17.57 15.82
N LEU A 30 24.14 17.14 15.69
CA LEU A 30 22.99 18.01 15.91
C LEU A 30 22.78 18.32 17.39
N THR A 31 22.40 19.56 17.67
CA THR A 31 21.96 19.95 19.00
C THR A 31 20.60 19.32 19.34
N SER A 32 20.25 19.31 20.62
CA SER A 32 18.93 18.84 21.05
C SER A 32 17.78 19.66 20.44
N GLU A 33 17.98 20.96 20.24
CA GLU A 33 16.99 21.84 19.61
C GLU A 33 16.81 21.50 18.13
N ASP A 34 17.89 21.29 17.39
CA ASP A 34 17.81 20.91 15.97
C ASP A 34 17.16 19.54 15.78
N ARG A 35 17.46 18.60 16.67
CA ARG A 35 16.79 17.30 16.69
C ARG A 35 15.30 17.41 16.96
N LEU A 36 14.89 18.27 17.90
CA LEU A 36 13.47 18.50 18.18
C LEU A 36 12.75 19.05 16.94
N LYS A 37 13.33 20.05 16.26
CA LYS A 37 12.78 20.60 15.01
C LYS A 37 12.64 19.53 13.92
N LEU A 38 13.60 18.63 13.78
CA LEU A 38 13.52 17.52 12.83
C LEU A 38 12.45 16.49 13.24
N VAL A 39 12.29 16.20 14.52
CA VAL A 39 11.23 15.31 15.00
C VAL A 39 9.86 15.93 14.72
N GLU A 40 9.66 17.22 14.98
CA GLU A 40 8.43 17.94 14.66
C GLU A 40 8.14 17.93 13.15
N ALA A 41 9.15 18.22 12.32
CA ALA A 41 9.02 18.12 10.88
C ALA A 41 8.67 16.69 10.42
N GLY A 42 9.24 15.67 11.06
CA GLY A 42 8.94 14.27 10.79
C GLY A 42 7.51 13.88 11.15
N VAL A 43 6.95 14.44 12.23
CA VAL A 43 5.55 14.26 12.60
C VAL A 43 4.63 14.86 11.53
N GLU A 44 4.94 16.05 11.02
CA GLU A 44 4.14 16.67 9.96
C GLU A 44 4.24 15.93 8.62
N ALA A 45 5.43 15.44 8.25
CA ALA A 45 5.60 14.57 7.07
C ALA A 45 4.81 13.25 7.23
N TRP A 46 4.83 12.64 8.41
CA TRP A 46 4.03 11.44 8.69
C TRP A 46 2.52 11.68 8.50
N LYS A 47 2.00 12.82 8.99
CA LYS A 47 0.58 13.17 8.80
C LYS A 47 0.21 13.32 7.32
N ARG A 48 1.10 13.92 6.51
CA ARG A 48 0.89 14.04 5.06
C ARG A 48 0.87 12.67 4.38
N LEU A 49 1.80 11.80 4.74
CA LEU A 49 1.83 10.41 4.27
C LEU A 49 0.54 9.65 4.62
N GLU A 50 0.06 9.74 5.87
CA GLU A 50 -1.20 9.13 6.29
C GLU A 50 -2.39 9.66 5.48
N ALA A 51 -2.41 10.95 5.16
CA ALA A 51 -3.45 11.55 4.35
C ALA A 51 -3.42 11.04 2.90
N ALA A 52 -2.24 10.99 2.27
CA ALA A 52 -2.06 10.46 0.92
C ALA A 52 -2.44 8.97 0.84
N HIS A 53 -2.03 8.18 1.83
CA HIS A 53 -2.41 6.77 1.93
C HIS A 53 -3.92 6.59 2.06
N ARG A 54 -4.57 7.37 2.93
CA ARG A 54 -6.03 7.30 3.10
C ARG A 54 -6.79 7.67 1.83
N GLN A 55 -6.31 8.65 1.07
CA GLN A 55 -6.89 9.01 -0.23
C GLN A 55 -6.79 7.86 -1.23
N LEU A 56 -5.63 7.18 -1.27
CA LEU A 56 -5.43 6.00 -2.11
C LEU A 56 -6.36 4.84 -1.72
N GLU A 57 -6.50 4.57 -0.41
CA GLU A 57 -7.41 3.52 0.09
C GLU A 57 -8.86 3.80 -0.30
N GLN A 58 -9.33 5.04 -0.17
CA GLN A 58 -10.68 5.44 -0.57
C GLN A 58 -10.91 5.21 -2.07
N HIS A 59 -9.95 5.58 -2.90
CA HIS A 59 -10.04 5.39 -4.36
C HIS A 59 -9.93 3.93 -4.82
N THR A 60 -9.24 3.08 -4.06
CA THR A 60 -9.05 1.66 -4.42
C THR A 60 -10.13 0.75 -3.86
N CYS A 61 -10.79 1.12 -2.76
CA CYS A 61 -11.94 0.41 -2.20
C CYS A 61 -13.21 0.48 -3.09
N ASP A 62 -13.34 1.51 -3.93
CA ASP A 62 -14.45 1.65 -4.88
C ASP A 62 -14.29 0.83 -6.17
N VAL A 63 -13.18 0.10 -6.35
CA VAL A 63 -13.04 -0.83 -7.47
C VAL A 63 -13.85 -2.07 -7.14
N PRO A 64 -14.99 -2.35 -7.84
CA PRO A 64 -15.73 -3.57 -7.61
C PRO A 64 -14.78 -4.73 -7.94
N THR A 65 -14.40 -5.47 -6.91
CA THR A 65 -13.63 -6.69 -7.05
C THR A 65 -14.51 -7.63 -7.87
N ARG A 66 -14.25 -7.70 -9.18
CA ARG A 66 -14.96 -8.59 -10.11
C ARG A 66 -15.00 -9.96 -9.44
N PRO A 67 -16.17 -10.53 -9.14
CA PRO A 67 -16.24 -11.75 -8.35
C PRO A 67 -15.38 -12.79 -9.06
N ALA A 68 -14.40 -13.34 -8.32
CA ALA A 68 -13.52 -14.37 -8.82
C ALA A 68 -14.40 -15.46 -9.44
N VAL A 69 -14.35 -15.55 -10.78
CA VAL A 69 -15.09 -16.55 -11.54
C VAL A 69 -14.67 -17.89 -10.96
N ARG A 70 -15.57 -18.52 -10.20
CA ARG A 70 -15.42 -19.90 -9.75
C ARG A 70 -15.25 -20.74 -11.01
N ARG A 71 -14.00 -21.02 -11.38
CA ARG A 71 -13.68 -21.96 -12.46
C ARG A 71 -14.40 -23.25 -12.11
N GLY A 72 -15.34 -23.64 -12.97
CA GLY A 72 -16.22 -24.77 -12.74
C GLY A 72 -15.40 -26.02 -12.40
N ARG A 73 -15.87 -26.78 -11.42
CA ARG A 73 -15.48 -28.19 -11.30
C ARG A 73 -15.91 -28.86 -12.60
N HIS A 74 -14.94 -29.20 -13.44
CA HIS A 74 -15.16 -30.17 -14.50
C HIS A 74 -15.67 -31.47 -13.85
N PRO A 75 -16.88 -31.96 -14.21
CA PRO A 75 -17.27 -33.30 -13.81
C PRO A 75 -16.36 -34.29 -14.54
N ARG A 76 -15.67 -35.12 -13.76
CA ARG A 76 -14.85 -36.24 -14.24
C ARG A 76 -15.76 -37.17 -15.07
N PRO A 77 -15.36 -37.60 -16.28
CA PRO A 77 -16.17 -38.56 -17.04
C PRO A 77 -16.22 -39.89 -16.30
N ALA A 78 -17.43 -40.41 -16.08
CA ALA A 78 -17.66 -41.72 -15.47
C ALA A 78 -17.26 -42.82 -16.46
N MET A 79 -16.33 -43.69 -16.07
CA MET A 79 -16.00 -44.90 -16.82
C MET A 79 -17.12 -45.95 -16.64
N PRO A 80 -17.57 -46.64 -17.70
CA PRO A 80 -18.56 -47.69 -17.58
C PRO A 80 -17.95 -48.96 -16.96
N VAL A 81 -18.50 -49.38 -15.82
CA VAL A 81 -18.21 -50.69 -15.22
C VAL A 81 -18.97 -51.75 -16.04
N ARG A 82 -18.26 -52.64 -16.72
CA ARG A 82 -18.84 -53.87 -17.28
C ARG A 82 -19.12 -54.83 -16.13
N VAL A 83 -20.39 -55.17 -15.92
CA VAL A 83 -20.79 -56.29 -15.06
C VAL A 83 -20.87 -57.52 -15.95
N SER A 84 -20.05 -58.53 -15.67
CA SER A 84 -20.19 -59.89 -16.20
C SER A 84 -20.51 -60.80 -15.02
N GLY A 85 -21.62 -61.52 -15.12
CA GLY A 85 -22.16 -62.42 -14.10
C GLY A 85 -23.65 -62.59 -14.30
#